data_AF-A0A9E0BVY3-F1
#
_entry.id   AF-A0A9E0BVY3-F1
#
_cell.length_a   1.000
_cell.length_b   1.000
_cell.length_c   1.000
_cell.angle_alpha   90.00
_cell.angle_beta   90.00
_cell.angle_gamma   90.00
#
_symmetry.space_group_name_H-M   'P 1'
#
loop_
_entity.id
_entity.type
_entity.pdbx_description
1 polymer ?
#
loop_
_entity_poly.entity_id
_entity_poly.type
_entity_poly.pdbx_seq_one_letter_code
_entity_poly.pdbx_strand_id
1 'polypeptide(L)'
;MSFRNVFKQDETREFGFGSRVEGRDQRLMNRDGSSNVRRKGLPYFQRFNVFHELIRMAWWKFFTILFSTYLVINLIFASLYYFTWPDSIGGMIYQSEWEKFLEIFFFSAQSLTTVGYGRLNPTGVFDSALASIEAMVGLLGFAVATGLLYGRFSRPVVRLLYSEQAVVAPYRDRSALMLRVAKKHRSELIDIQASIVMSYVLQEAGKPVRKFANLKLEFTRVNLLTTSWTIVHPIDDESPMLGWSADDFVNNRTELLVLLQAYEETFANNVHSRTSYKANEIVVGARFISMLDAGEEGSVAVHLDRISAYEPAALPVESGSGRSSLS
;
A
#
# COMPACT_ATOMS: atom_id res chain seq x y z
N MET A 1 21.75 -30.59 -39.61
CA MET A 1 20.46 -30.67 -38.90
C MET A 1 20.47 -29.60 -37.82
N SER A 2 19.54 -28.67 -37.94
CA SER A 2 19.44 -27.42 -37.19
C SER A 2 18.85 -27.64 -35.80
N PHE A 3 19.52 -27.14 -34.75
CA PHE A 3 18.93 -26.91 -33.44
C PHE A 3 18.98 -25.40 -33.15
N ARG A 4 17.90 -24.70 -33.49
CA ARG A 4 17.60 -23.34 -33.02
C ARG A 4 16.09 -23.18 -32.99
N ASN A 5 15.51 -23.36 -31.81
CA ASN A 5 14.20 -22.82 -31.44
C ASN A 5 14.34 -22.34 -30.00
N VAL A 6 14.85 -21.12 -29.84
CA VAL A 6 14.90 -20.42 -28.55
C VAL A 6 13.67 -19.53 -28.51
N PHE A 7 12.77 -19.86 -27.57
CA PHE A 7 11.68 -19.07 -27.01
C PHE A 7 11.21 -17.85 -27.82
N LYS A 8 10.26 -18.06 -28.74
CA LYS A 8 9.33 -17.01 -29.13
C LYS A 8 8.35 -16.81 -27.98
N GLN A 9 8.32 -15.61 -27.42
CA GLN A 9 7.36 -15.23 -26.39
C GLN A 9 5.95 -15.23 -27.01
N ASP A 10 5.08 -16.16 -26.60
CA ASP A 10 3.69 -16.26 -27.06
C ASP A 10 2.93 -14.96 -26.73
N GLU A 11 2.68 -14.13 -27.74
CA GLU A 11 1.89 -12.89 -27.65
C GLU A 11 0.39 -13.12 -27.38
N THR A 12 -0.06 -14.38 -27.31
CA THR A 12 -1.47 -14.78 -27.20
C THR A 12 -1.85 -15.39 -25.85
N ARG A 13 -1.09 -15.11 -24.78
CA ARG A 13 -1.61 -15.37 -23.42
C ARG A 13 -2.66 -14.31 -23.07
N GLU A 14 -3.91 -14.60 -23.41
CA GLU A 14 -5.05 -13.90 -22.81
C GLU A 14 -4.93 -14.00 -21.28
N PHE A 15 -4.60 -12.90 -20.61
CA PHE A 15 -4.32 -12.89 -19.18
C PHE A 15 -5.55 -13.16 -18.29
N GLY A 16 -6.68 -13.62 -18.85
CA GLY A 16 -7.92 -13.88 -18.12
C GLY A 16 -8.58 -12.64 -17.50
N PHE A 17 -7.96 -11.46 -17.62
CA PHE A 17 -8.56 -10.19 -17.27
C PHE A 17 -9.49 -9.78 -18.40
N GLY A 18 -10.80 -9.93 -18.20
CA GLY A 18 -11.83 -9.65 -19.20
C GLY A 18 -11.52 -8.41 -20.04
N SER A 19 -11.44 -8.58 -21.35
CA SER A 19 -10.96 -7.60 -22.34
C SER A 19 -11.85 -6.36 -22.51
N ARG A 20 -12.91 -6.22 -21.70
CA ARG A 20 -13.91 -5.15 -21.80
C ARG A 20 -13.86 -4.22 -20.59
N VAL A 21 -12.91 -3.30 -20.59
CA VAL A 21 -13.00 -2.09 -19.76
C VAL A 21 -13.45 -0.94 -20.65
N GLU A 22 -14.77 -0.86 -20.89
CA GLU A 22 -15.44 0.21 -21.65
C GLU A 22 -15.63 1.49 -20.82
N GLY A 23 -14.56 1.96 -20.16
CA GLY A 23 -14.55 3.23 -19.44
C GLY A 23 -13.54 4.20 -20.06
N ARG A 24 -13.96 5.42 -20.39
CA ARG A 24 -13.06 6.52 -20.80
C ARG A 24 -12.01 6.74 -19.69
N ASP A 25 -10.74 6.56 -20.07
CA ASP A 25 -9.53 7.05 -19.38
C ASP A 25 -9.44 6.83 -17.85
N GLN A 26 -9.93 5.70 -17.34
CA GLN A 26 -9.76 5.35 -15.91
C GLN A 26 -8.42 4.65 -15.69
N ARG A 27 -7.67 5.13 -14.70
CA ARG A 27 -6.41 4.53 -14.22
C ARG A 27 -6.71 3.18 -13.57
N LEU A 28 -5.94 2.14 -13.89
CA LEU A 28 -6.09 0.80 -13.29
C LEU A 28 -5.65 0.79 -11.81
N MET A 29 -4.58 1.51 -11.50
CA MET A 29 -4.02 1.64 -10.16
C MET A 29 -3.65 3.08 -9.89
N ASN A 30 -4.06 3.67 -8.77
CA ASN A 30 -3.70 5.05 -8.45
C ASN A 30 -2.19 5.23 -8.22
N ARG A 31 -1.71 6.47 -8.29
CA ARG A 31 -0.28 6.80 -8.09
C ARG A 31 0.27 6.37 -6.73
N ASP A 32 -0.59 6.35 -5.71
CA ASP A 32 -0.28 5.90 -4.36
C ASP A 32 -0.26 4.36 -4.21
N GLY A 33 -0.45 3.63 -5.31
CA GLY A 33 -0.51 2.17 -5.33
C GLY A 33 -1.86 1.58 -4.90
N SER A 34 -2.85 2.41 -4.56
CA SER A 34 -4.19 1.94 -4.24
C SER A 34 -4.93 1.47 -5.50
N SER A 35 -5.71 0.40 -5.37
CA SER A 35 -6.46 -0.15 -6.51
C SER A 35 -7.68 0.72 -6.78
N ASN A 36 -7.84 1.20 -8.02
CA ASN A 36 -9.02 1.95 -8.45
C ASN A 36 -10.15 1.00 -8.89
N VAL A 37 -10.43 -0.02 -8.08
CA VAL A 37 -11.41 -1.07 -8.39
C VAL A 37 -12.50 -1.09 -7.32
N ARG A 38 -13.74 -0.82 -7.73
CA ARG A 38 -14.92 -0.97 -6.86
C ARG A 38 -15.49 -2.37 -7.00
N ARG A 39 -15.32 -3.20 -5.97
CA ARG A 39 -15.95 -4.53 -5.89
C ARG A 39 -17.45 -4.37 -5.62
N LYS A 40 -18.29 -4.81 -6.55
CA LYS A 40 -19.76 -4.86 -6.41
C LYS A 40 -20.22 -6.33 -6.30
N GLY A 41 -21.38 -6.58 -5.69
CA GLY A 41 -22.03 -7.91 -5.67
C GLY A 41 -21.83 -8.76 -4.41
N LEU A 42 -20.99 -8.35 -3.45
CA LEU A 42 -20.84 -9.09 -2.18
C LEU A 42 -21.82 -8.58 -1.10
N PRO A 43 -22.41 -9.45 -0.26
CA PRO A 43 -23.18 -9.04 0.93
C PRO A 43 -22.36 -8.16 1.87
N TYR A 44 -23.00 -7.20 2.55
CA TYR A 44 -22.33 -6.20 3.40
C TYR A 44 -21.40 -6.84 4.45
N PHE A 45 -21.89 -7.83 5.21
CA PHE A 45 -21.13 -8.49 6.28
C PHE A 45 -19.92 -9.32 5.79
N GLN A 46 -19.96 -9.88 4.57
CA GLN A 46 -18.82 -10.61 4.00
C GLN A 46 -17.70 -9.70 3.50
N ARG A 47 -17.94 -8.39 3.41
CA ARG A 47 -16.91 -7.41 3.02
C ARG A 47 -16.05 -6.96 4.20
N PHE A 48 -16.49 -7.15 5.44
CA PHE A 48 -15.78 -6.65 6.63
C PHE A 48 -14.84 -7.69 7.21
N ASN A 49 -13.54 -7.52 6.96
CA ASN A 49 -12.52 -8.14 7.78
C ASN A 49 -12.20 -7.18 8.95
N VAL A 50 -12.88 -7.39 10.08
CA VAL A 50 -12.82 -6.50 11.26
C VAL A 50 -11.38 -6.25 11.71
N PHE A 51 -10.55 -7.30 11.76
CA PHE A 51 -9.14 -7.19 12.15
C PHE A 51 -8.36 -6.28 11.20
N HIS A 52 -8.54 -6.46 9.89
CA HIS A 52 -7.82 -5.69 8.87
C HIS A 52 -8.19 -4.21 8.88
N GLU A 53 -9.48 -3.90 9.08
CA GLU A 53 -9.94 -2.51 9.19
C GLU A 53 -9.43 -1.85 10.48
N LEU A 54 -9.49 -2.55 11.61
CA LEU A 54 -8.96 -2.07 12.89
C LEU A 54 -7.47 -1.77 12.84
N ILE A 55 -6.68 -2.51 12.07
CA ILE A 55 -5.23 -2.26 11.93
C ILE A 55 -4.93 -1.14 10.92
N ARG A 56 -5.80 -0.91 9.93
CA ARG A 56 -5.55 0.05 8.84
C ARG A 56 -6.12 1.45 9.08
N MET A 57 -7.12 1.59 9.94
CA MET A 57 -7.76 2.89 10.19
C MET A 57 -6.80 3.92 10.79
N ALA A 58 -7.17 5.20 10.72
CA ALA A 58 -6.42 6.28 11.36
C ALA A 58 -6.36 6.10 12.89
N TRP A 59 -5.27 6.55 13.52
CA TRP A 59 -5.04 6.39 14.95
C TRP A 59 -6.17 6.97 15.82
N TRP A 60 -6.69 8.14 15.48
CA TRP A 60 -7.81 8.75 16.22
C TRP A 60 -9.06 7.87 16.19
N LYS A 61 -9.43 7.32 15.02
CA LYS A 61 -10.59 6.41 14.89
C LYS A 61 -10.41 5.17 15.74
N PHE A 62 -9.20 4.61 15.74
CA PHE A 62 -8.87 3.44 16.55
C PHE A 62 -9.03 3.72 18.05
N PHE A 63 -8.46 4.80 18.56
CA PHE A 63 -8.60 5.17 19.97
C PHE A 63 -10.04 5.51 20.35
N THR A 64 -10.80 6.17 19.46
CA THR A 64 -12.23 6.39 19.66
C THR A 64 -13.00 5.09 19.77
N ILE A 65 -12.74 4.10 18.90
CA ILE A 65 -13.41 2.78 18.97
C ILE A 65 -13.04 2.03 20.25
N LEU A 66 -11.77 2.07 20.67
CA LEU A 66 -11.30 1.44 21.90
C LEU A 66 -11.98 2.07 23.11
N PHE A 67 -12.00 3.41 23.18
CA PHE A 67 -12.66 4.16 24.25
C PHE A 67 -14.18 3.93 24.26
N SER A 68 -14.85 3.97 23.11
CA SER A 68 -16.28 3.69 23.01
C SER A 68 -16.63 2.25 23.40
N THR A 69 -15.83 1.26 22.99
CA THR A 69 -16.01 -0.14 23.41
C THR A 69 -15.86 -0.28 24.91
N TYR A 70 -14.84 0.36 25.50
CA TYR A 70 -14.65 0.40 26.95
C TYR A 70 -15.88 1.01 27.65
N LEU A 71 -16.38 2.15 27.19
CA LEU A 71 -17.58 2.77 27.78
C LEU A 71 -18.82 1.88 27.65
N VAL A 72 -19.05 1.27 26.48
CA VAL A 72 -20.20 0.38 26.24
C VAL A 72 -20.16 -0.85 27.13
N ILE A 73 -19.00 -1.50 27.28
CA ILE A 73 -18.86 -2.66 28.17
C ILE A 73 -19.15 -2.26 29.61
N ASN A 74 -18.57 -1.16 30.10
CA ASN A 74 -18.85 -0.67 31.46
C ASN A 74 -20.32 -0.30 31.65
N LEU A 75 -20.97 0.33 30.66
CA LEU A 75 -22.40 0.64 30.74
C LEU A 75 -23.27 -0.63 30.80
N ILE A 76 -22.90 -1.68 30.07
CA ILE A 76 -23.60 -2.98 30.13
C ILE A 76 -23.47 -3.59 31.53
N PHE A 77 -22.26 -3.72 32.06
CA PHE A 77 -22.04 -4.28 33.39
C PHE A 77 -22.64 -3.40 34.50
N ALA A 78 -22.47 -2.08 34.43
CA ALA A 78 -23.13 -1.15 35.34
C ALA A 78 -24.66 -1.28 35.32
N SER A 79 -25.25 -1.49 34.15
CA SER A 79 -26.70 -1.76 34.04
C SER A 79 -27.07 -3.09 34.70
N LEU A 80 -26.27 -4.14 34.51
CA LEU A 80 -26.49 -5.44 35.17
C LEU A 80 -26.42 -5.32 36.70
N TYR A 81 -25.44 -4.59 37.22
CA TYR A 81 -25.32 -4.28 38.66
C TYR A 81 -26.43 -3.37 39.18
N TYR A 82 -26.96 -2.48 38.34
CA TYR A 82 -28.05 -1.59 38.74
C TYR A 82 -29.37 -2.37 38.94
N PHE A 83 -29.58 -3.45 38.18
CA PHE A 83 -30.74 -4.32 38.33
C PHE A 83 -30.56 -5.43 39.37
N THR A 84 -29.38 -5.62 39.94
CA THR A 84 -29.21 -6.48 41.12
C THR A 84 -29.72 -5.78 42.38
N TRP A 85 -29.88 -6.54 43.46
CA TRP A 85 -30.54 -6.07 44.68
C TRP A 85 -29.88 -4.78 45.23
N PRO A 86 -30.63 -3.86 45.84
CA PRO A 86 -30.14 -2.53 46.22
C PRO A 86 -28.89 -2.48 47.10
N ASP A 87 -28.58 -3.57 47.82
CA ASP A 87 -27.48 -3.70 48.78
C ASP A 87 -26.36 -4.68 48.33
N SER A 88 -26.33 -5.00 47.04
CA SER A 88 -25.39 -5.95 46.42
C SER A 88 -23.93 -5.46 46.32
N ILE A 89 -23.71 -4.13 46.39
CA ILE A 89 -22.40 -3.49 46.33
C ILE A 89 -22.16 -2.71 47.62
N GLY A 90 -21.15 -3.13 48.39
CA GLY A 90 -20.75 -2.45 49.62
C GLY A 90 -19.95 -1.17 49.36
N GLY A 91 -20.02 -0.21 50.29
CA GLY A 91 -19.18 1.00 50.29
C GLY A 91 -19.61 2.12 49.35
N MET A 92 -20.82 2.05 48.77
CA MET A 92 -21.40 3.11 47.97
C MET A 92 -21.81 4.32 48.84
N ILE A 93 -21.51 5.53 48.37
CA ILE A 93 -21.93 6.79 49.01
C ILE A 93 -22.70 7.59 47.96
N TYR A 94 -24.01 7.74 48.14
CA TYR A 94 -24.87 8.46 47.20
C TYR A 94 -26.05 9.12 47.91
N GLN A 95 -26.49 10.26 47.39
CA GLN A 95 -27.68 11.00 47.85
C GLN A 95 -28.76 11.08 46.77
N SER A 96 -28.44 10.72 45.51
CA SER A 96 -29.37 10.69 44.39
C SER A 96 -29.22 9.41 43.56
N GLU A 97 -30.26 9.06 42.80
CA GLU A 97 -30.21 7.90 41.88
C GLU A 97 -29.14 8.06 40.79
N TRP A 98 -28.83 9.29 40.38
CA TRP A 98 -27.76 9.56 39.43
C TRP A 98 -26.37 9.29 40.02
N GLU A 99 -26.13 9.73 41.26
CA GLU A 99 -24.89 9.43 41.98
C GLU A 99 -24.74 7.93 42.22
N LYS A 100 -25.84 7.22 42.54
CA LYS A 100 -25.86 5.76 42.67
C LYS A 100 -25.42 5.07 41.37
N PHE A 101 -25.98 5.49 40.22
CA PHE A 101 -25.58 4.95 38.93
C PHE A 101 -24.10 5.21 38.63
N LEU A 102 -23.59 6.42 38.93
CA LEU A 102 -22.18 6.75 38.73
C LEU A 102 -21.26 5.91 39.61
N GLU A 103 -21.61 5.68 40.89
CA GLU A 103 -20.86 4.80 41.80
C GLU A 103 -20.77 3.37 41.23
N ILE A 104 -21.88 2.83 40.72
CA ILE A 104 -21.93 1.51 40.08
C ILE A 104 -21.13 1.48 38.77
N PHE A 105 -21.21 2.53 37.95
CA PHE A 105 -20.40 2.67 36.74
C PHE A 105 -18.90 2.70 37.06
N PHE A 106 -18.50 3.41 38.12
CA PHE A 106 -17.10 3.44 38.56
C PHE A 106 -16.66 2.12 39.19
N PHE A 107 -17.54 1.38 39.85
CA PHE A 107 -17.26 0.00 40.28
C PHE A 107 -16.96 -0.91 39.08
N SER A 108 -17.81 -0.86 38.04
CA SER A 108 -17.62 -1.59 36.78
C SER A 108 -16.29 -1.21 36.12
N ALA A 109 -16.00 0.10 35.99
CA ALA A 109 -14.74 0.60 35.47
C ALA A 109 -13.52 0.05 36.21
N GLN A 110 -13.53 0.12 37.54
CA GLN A 110 -12.42 -0.37 38.37
C GLN A 110 -12.24 -1.88 38.30
N SER A 111 -13.35 -2.64 38.19
CA SER A 111 -13.35 -4.10 38.05
C SER A 111 -12.83 -4.54 36.67
N LEU A 112 -13.33 -3.91 35.60
CA LEU A 112 -12.93 -4.18 34.22
C LEU A 112 -11.44 -3.87 33.98
N THR A 113 -10.91 -2.78 34.56
CA THR A 113 -9.49 -2.44 34.46
C THR A 113 -8.61 -3.09 35.52
N THR A 114 -9.20 -3.93 36.38
CA THR A 114 -8.52 -4.57 37.51
C THR A 114 -7.78 -3.58 38.43
N VAL A 115 -8.25 -2.34 38.53
CA VAL A 115 -7.66 -1.30 39.39
C VAL A 115 -8.11 -1.49 40.83
N GLY A 116 -9.41 -1.72 41.03
CA GLY A 116 -10.00 -2.13 42.31
C GLY A 116 -9.47 -1.37 43.54
N TYR A 117 -9.79 -0.08 43.69
CA TYR A 117 -9.32 0.72 44.83
C TYR A 117 -9.79 0.21 46.21
N GLY A 118 -10.73 -0.74 46.24
CA GLY A 118 -11.14 -1.45 47.46
C GLY A 118 -12.23 -0.76 48.28
N ARG A 119 -12.67 0.44 47.90
CA ARG A 119 -13.83 1.11 48.52
C ARG A 119 -15.14 0.42 48.18
N LEU A 120 -15.31 0.02 46.92
CA LEU A 120 -16.50 -0.66 46.41
C LEU A 120 -16.20 -2.14 46.27
N ASN A 121 -17.05 -2.99 46.83
CA ASN A 121 -16.87 -4.44 46.79
C ASN A 121 -18.20 -5.18 46.65
N PRO A 122 -18.27 -6.27 45.86
CA PRO A 122 -19.46 -7.09 45.79
C PRO A 122 -19.67 -7.81 47.13
N THR A 123 -20.91 -7.88 47.61
CA THR A 123 -21.26 -8.56 48.88
C THR A 123 -21.99 -9.88 48.63
N GLY A 124 -22.71 -10.00 47.52
CA GLY A 124 -23.44 -11.20 47.11
C GLY A 124 -22.61 -12.18 46.28
N VAL A 125 -22.99 -13.47 46.30
CA VAL A 125 -22.39 -14.51 45.45
C VAL A 125 -22.58 -14.19 43.96
N PHE A 126 -23.77 -13.70 43.59
CA PHE A 126 -24.08 -13.33 42.22
C PHE A 126 -23.22 -12.15 41.73
N ASP A 127 -23.16 -11.05 42.49
CA ASP A 127 -22.38 -9.87 42.12
C ASP A 127 -20.87 -10.16 42.11
N SER A 128 -20.40 -11.02 43.02
CA SER A 128 -19.01 -11.50 43.02
C SER A 128 -18.69 -12.33 41.77
N ALA A 129 -19.61 -13.21 41.35
CA ALA A 129 -19.46 -13.97 40.12
C ALA A 129 -19.50 -13.05 38.88
N LEU A 130 -20.40 -12.05 38.87
CA LEU A 130 -20.50 -11.08 37.79
C LEU A 130 -19.23 -10.22 37.70
N ALA A 131 -18.69 -9.74 38.83
CA ALA A 131 -17.42 -9.02 38.90
C ALA A 131 -16.23 -9.88 38.45
N SER A 132 -16.25 -11.18 38.75
CA SER A 132 -15.22 -12.12 38.27
C SER A 132 -15.28 -12.29 36.75
N ILE A 133 -16.49 -12.40 36.18
CA ILE A 133 -16.69 -12.47 34.72
C ILE A 133 -16.26 -11.15 34.08
N GLU A 134 -16.64 -10.02 34.66
CA GLU A 134 -16.24 -8.69 34.20
C GLU A 134 -14.72 -8.52 34.17
N ALA A 135 -14.03 -8.88 35.25
CA ALA A 135 -12.57 -8.84 35.32
C ALA A 135 -11.92 -9.74 34.25
N MET A 136 -12.48 -10.92 33.99
CA MET A 136 -12.01 -11.81 32.91
C MET A 136 -12.21 -11.19 31.52
N VAL A 137 -13.39 -10.60 31.26
CA VAL A 137 -13.68 -9.87 30.01
C VAL A 137 -12.72 -8.71 29.84
N GLY A 138 -12.46 -7.95 30.90
CA GLY A 138 -11.49 -6.86 30.93
C GLY A 138 -10.08 -7.33 30.58
N LEU A 139 -9.58 -8.36 31.26
CA LEU A 139 -8.26 -8.95 31.02
C LEU A 139 -8.08 -9.41 29.57
N LEU A 140 -9.05 -10.17 29.03
CA LEU A 140 -9.02 -10.62 27.64
C LEU A 140 -9.15 -9.43 26.66
N GLY A 141 -9.98 -8.45 26.98
CA GLY A 141 -10.14 -7.22 26.20
C GLY A 141 -8.85 -6.41 26.11
N PHE A 142 -8.14 -6.23 27.21
CA PHE A 142 -6.83 -5.58 27.24
C PHE A 142 -5.78 -6.35 26.44
N ALA A 143 -5.78 -7.69 26.52
CA ALA A 143 -4.89 -8.52 25.71
C ALA A 143 -5.13 -8.32 24.21
N VAL A 144 -6.39 -8.32 23.78
CA VAL A 144 -6.77 -8.06 22.37
C VAL A 144 -6.40 -6.63 21.96
N ALA A 145 -6.73 -5.62 22.77
CA ALA A 145 -6.40 -4.22 22.48
C ALA A 145 -4.89 -4.00 22.36
N THR A 146 -4.11 -4.59 23.25
CA THR A 146 -2.64 -4.55 23.22
C THR A 146 -2.10 -5.27 21.99
N GLY A 147 -2.64 -6.43 21.63
CA GLY A 147 -2.28 -7.15 20.41
C GLY A 147 -2.60 -6.36 19.14
N LEU A 148 -3.72 -5.63 19.11
CA LEU A 148 -4.08 -4.73 18.01
C LEU A 148 -3.13 -3.52 17.93
N LEU A 149 -2.79 -2.92 19.07
CA LEU A 149 -1.79 -1.86 19.14
C LEU A 149 -0.44 -2.35 18.59
N TYR A 150 0.00 -3.53 19.02
CA TYR A 150 1.20 -4.18 18.51
C TYR A 150 1.15 -4.39 17.00
N GLY A 151 0.09 -5.02 16.49
CA GLY A 151 -0.12 -5.23 15.06
C GLY A 151 -0.15 -3.94 14.24
N ARG A 152 -0.59 -2.82 14.83
CA ARG A 152 -0.60 -1.50 14.18
C ARG A 152 0.78 -0.87 14.09
N PHE A 153 1.56 -0.85 15.17
CA PHE A 153 2.87 -0.21 15.16
C PHE A 153 3.95 -1.09 14.50
N SER A 154 3.83 -2.41 14.61
CA SER A 154 4.76 -3.39 14.02
C SER A 154 4.59 -3.54 12.51
N ARG A 155 3.59 -2.87 11.92
CA ARG A 155 3.36 -2.95 10.48
C ARG A 155 4.46 -2.18 9.74
N PRO A 156 5.23 -2.83 8.87
CA PRO A 156 6.24 -2.14 8.09
C PRO A 156 5.57 -1.18 7.10
N VAL A 157 5.97 0.10 7.16
CA VAL A 157 5.52 1.13 6.21
C VAL A 157 6.71 1.61 5.42
N VAL A 158 6.85 1.11 4.19
CA VAL A 158 7.87 1.60 3.27
C VAL A 158 7.41 2.89 2.61
N ARG A 159 8.22 3.94 2.77
CA ARG A 159 8.04 5.24 2.13
C ARG A 159 9.10 5.41 1.06
N LEU A 160 8.82 4.85 -0.12
CA LEU A 160 9.57 5.14 -1.34
C LEU A 160 8.99 6.38 -2.01
N LEU A 161 9.87 7.17 -2.59
CA LEU A 161 9.54 8.26 -3.49
C LEU A 161 9.74 7.76 -4.91
N TYR A 162 8.80 8.07 -5.78
CA TYR A 162 8.89 7.80 -7.21
C TYR A 162 9.06 9.12 -7.95
N SER A 163 9.76 9.10 -9.08
CA SER A 163 9.71 10.25 -10.00
C SER A 163 8.27 10.50 -10.41
N GLU A 164 7.95 11.75 -10.65
CA GLU A 164 6.60 12.11 -11.03
C GLU A 164 6.26 11.69 -12.47
N GLN A 165 7.28 11.68 -13.32
CA GLN A 165 7.23 11.27 -14.71
C GLN A 165 8.15 10.05 -14.92
N ALA A 166 7.79 9.22 -15.89
CA ALA A 166 8.74 8.36 -16.56
C ALA A 166 9.29 9.10 -17.79
N VAL A 167 10.54 8.83 -18.17
CA VAL A 167 11.17 9.48 -19.32
C VAL A 167 11.62 8.43 -20.33
N VAL A 168 11.45 8.72 -21.61
CA VAL A 168 12.17 8.00 -22.67
C VAL A 168 13.41 8.81 -22.99
N ALA A 169 14.56 8.23 -22.68
CA ALA A 169 15.86 8.89 -22.69
C ALA A 169 16.84 8.14 -23.61
N PRO A 170 17.89 8.82 -24.12
CA PRO A 170 19.01 8.14 -24.76
C PRO A 170 19.70 7.18 -23.77
N TYR A 171 19.97 5.97 -24.21
CA TYR A 171 20.60 4.90 -23.43
C TYR A 171 21.53 4.07 -24.32
N ARG A 172 22.84 4.28 -24.16
CA ARG A 172 23.88 3.72 -25.03
C ARG A 172 23.59 4.09 -26.50
N ASP A 173 23.44 3.08 -27.36
CA ASP A 173 23.15 3.12 -28.79
C ASP A 173 21.65 3.17 -29.12
N ARG A 174 20.76 3.18 -28.12
CA ARG A 174 19.30 3.09 -28.30
C ARG A 174 18.54 3.99 -27.32
N SER A 175 17.22 3.95 -27.36
CA SER A 175 16.36 4.62 -26.38
C SER A 175 16.01 3.68 -25.23
N ALA A 176 15.70 4.22 -24.06
CA ALA A 176 15.18 3.44 -22.94
C ALA A 176 14.11 4.20 -22.17
N LEU A 177 13.13 3.45 -21.67
CA LEU A 177 12.16 3.94 -20.70
C LEU A 177 12.78 3.90 -19.30
N MET A 178 12.78 5.03 -18.61
CA MET A 178 13.40 5.20 -17.30
C MET A 178 12.41 5.81 -16.30
N LEU A 179 12.44 5.31 -15.07
CA LEU A 179 11.77 5.94 -13.92
C LEU A 179 12.64 5.84 -12.69
N ARG A 180 12.53 6.80 -11.78
CA ARG A 180 13.35 6.82 -10.56
C ARG A 180 12.56 6.40 -9.36
N VAL A 181 13.25 5.69 -8.47
CA VAL A 181 12.82 5.47 -7.10
C VAL A 181 13.92 5.94 -6.17
N ALA A 182 13.54 6.64 -5.12
CA ALA A 182 14.45 7.03 -4.05
C ALA A 182 13.80 6.73 -2.71
N LYS A 183 14.62 6.71 -1.67
CA LYS A 183 14.15 6.44 -0.33
C LYS A 183 13.90 7.74 0.45
N LYS A 184 12.80 7.83 1.18
CA LYS A 184 12.47 9.01 2.02
C LYS A 184 13.17 9.01 3.40
N HIS A 185 13.48 7.85 3.96
CA HIS A 185 13.97 7.69 5.34
C HIS A 185 15.25 6.86 5.42
N ARG A 186 16.03 7.06 6.49
CA ARG A 186 17.36 6.48 6.71
C ARG A 186 17.43 4.97 7.01
N SER A 187 16.32 4.23 7.12
CA SER A 187 16.44 2.77 7.31
C SER A 187 17.17 2.10 6.13
N GLU A 188 17.48 0.82 6.19
CA GLU A 188 18.01 0.09 5.04
C GLU A 188 16.89 -0.68 4.35
N LEU A 189 16.90 -0.69 3.02
CA LEU A 189 16.06 -1.58 2.23
C LEU A 189 17.02 -2.45 1.44
N ILE A 190 16.90 -3.75 1.65
CA ILE A 190 17.72 -4.75 0.99
C ILE A 190 16.88 -5.55 0.01
N ASP A 191 17.54 -6.22 -0.93
CA ASP A 191 16.92 -7.15 -1.87
C ASP A 191 15.74 -6.55 -2.65
N ILE A 192 15.93 -5.33 -3.13
CA ILE A 192 14.89 -4.59 -3.84
C ILE A 192 14.76 -5.14 -5.24
N GLN A 193 13.55 -5.53 -5.60
CA GLN A 193 13.19 -6.09 -6.89
C GLN A 193 12.15 -5.21 -7.56
N ALA A 194 12.36 -4.92 -8.85
CA ALA A 194 11.42 -4.19 -9.68
C ALA A 194 10.80 -5.10 -10.73
N SER A 195 9.51 -4.88 -10.98
CA SER A 195 8.83 -5.35 -12.17
C SER A 195 7.91 -4.26 -12.71
N ILE A 196 7.84 -4.18 -14.04
CA ILE A 196 6.96 -3.24 -14.73
C ILE A 196 6.10 -4.03 -15.70
N VAL A 197 4.79 -3.84 -15.60
CA VAL A 197 3.82 -4.34 -16.57
C VAL A 197 3.27 -3.14 -17.33
N MET A 198 3.45 -3.14 -18.65
CA MET A 198 2.84 -2.15 -19.52
C MET A 198 1.46 -2.62 -19.95
N SER A 199 0.47 -1.76 -19.82
CA SER A 199 -0.86 -1.94 -20.38
C SER A 199 -1.08 -0.94 -21.52
N TYR A 200 -1.59 -1.41 -22.65
CA TYR A 200 -1.84 -0.59 -23.83
C TYR A 200 -3.03 -1.14 -24.63
N VAL A 201 -3.61 -0.32 -25.49
CA VAL A 201 -4.79 -0.66 -26.30
C VAL A 201 -4.37 -0.63 -27.77
N LEU A 202 -4.58 -1.75 -28.47
CA LEU A 202 -4.42 -1.83 -29.92
C LEU A 202 -5.79 -2.00 -30.59
N GLN A 203 -5.87 -1.63 -31.85
CA GLN A 203 -7.03 -1.93 -32.70
C GLN A 203 -6.80 -3.28 -33.36
N GLU A 204 -7.59 -4.29 -32.98
CA GLU A 204 -7.60 -5.61 -33.60
C GLU A 204 -8.99 -5.91 -34.14
N ALA A 205 -9.08 -6.24 -35.44
CA ALA A 205 -10.35 -6.48 -36.13
C ALA A 205 -11.40 -5.36 -35.91
N GLY A 206 -10.95 -4.10 -35.87
CA GLY A 206 -11.80 -2.92 -35.67
C GLY A 206 -12.31 -2.72 -34.25
N LYS A 207 -11.79 -3.47 -33.27
CA LYS A 207 -12.15 -3.34 -31.85
C LYS A 207 -10.93 -2.96 -31.02
N PRO A 208 -11.07 -2.05 -30.04
CA PRO A 208 -10.00 -1.76 -29.10
C PRO A 208 -9.80 -2.94 -28.14
N VAL A 209 -8.63 -3.56 -28.18
CA VAL A 209 -8.24 -4.68 -27.30
C VAL A 209 -7.13 -4.22 -26.37
N ARG A 210 -7.34 -4.39 -25.05
CA ARG A 210 -6.33 -4.10 -24.03
C ARG A 210 -5.33 -5.26 -23.96
N LYS A 211 -4.04 -4.98 -24.18
CA LYS A 211 -2.93 -5.91 -23.99
C LYS A 211 -2.11 -5.55 -22.76
N PHE A 212 -1.38 -6.55 -22.26
CA PHE A 212 -0.43 -6.42 -21.17
C PHE A 212 0.90 -7.05 -21.57
N ALA A 213 2.01 -6.38 -21.28
CA ALA A 213 3.35 -6.89 -21.55
C ALA A 213 4.26 -6.63 -20.34
N ASN A 214 5.02 -7.66 -19.94
CA ASN A 214 6.07 -7.48 -18.94
C ASN A 214 7.27 -6.81 -19.61
N LEU A 215 7.74 -5.69 -19.06
CA LEU A 215 8.93 -5.01 -19.58
C LEU A 215 10.20 -5.63 -19.00
N LYS A 216 11.15 -5.92 -19.88
CA LYS A 216 12.47 -6.45 -19.53
C LYS A 216 13.36 -5.34 -18.97
N LEU A 217 13.71 -5.41 -17.69
CA LEU A 217 14.54 -4.40 -17.04
C LEU A 217 16.02 -4.73 -17.19
N GLU A 218 16.88 -3.72 -17.33
CA GLU A 218 18.35 -3.89 -17.34
C GLU A 218 18.81 -4.55 -16.03
N PHE A 219 18.27 -4.06 -14.91
CA PHE A 219 18.39 -4.68 -13.60
C PHE A 219 16.99 -4.92 -13.05
N THR A 220 16.71 -6.15 -12.66
CA THR A 220 15.48 -6.50 -11.95
C THR A 220 15.64 -6.44 -10.44
N ARG A 221 16.89 -6.47 -9.95
CA ARG A 221 17.22 -6.51 -8.53
C ARG A 221 18.43 -5.63 -8.20
N VAL A 222 18.36 -4.95 -7.07
CA VAL A 222 19.47 -4.23 -6.43
C VAL A 222 19.54 -4.68 -4.97
N ASN A 223 20.72 -5.08 -4.51
CA ASN A 223 20.89 -5.64 -3.17
C ASN A 223 20.73 -4.58 -2.06
N LEU A 224 21.12 -3.34 -2.32
CA LEU A 224 21.05 -2.23 -1.36
C LEU A 224 20.71 -0.92 -2.07
N LEU A 225 19.69 -0.21 -1.58
CA LEU A 225 19.34 1.13 -2.07
C LEU A 225 19.73 2.19 -1.03
N THR A 226 20.94 2.70 -1.18
CA THR A 226 21.49 3.76 -0.32
C THR A 226 21.00 5.16 -0.68
N THR A 227 20.76 5.43 -1.97
CA THR A 227 20.44 6.78 -2.46
C THR A 227 19.18 6.79 -3.32
N SER A 228 19.30 6.37 -4.58
CA SER A 228 18.24 6.30 -5.58
C SER A 228 18.58 5.22 -6.60
N TRP A 229 17.56 4.73 -7.29
CA TRP A 229 17.70 3.76 -8.37
C TRP A 229 16.87 4.23 -9.55
N THR A 230 17.53 4.35 -10.71
CA THR A 230 16.84 4.53 -11.98
C THR A 230 16.55 3.14 -12.54
N ILE A 231 15.27 2.78 -12.60
CA ILE A 231 14.81 1.56 -13.24
C ILE A 231 14.79 1.81 -14.73
N VAL A 232 15.48 0.96 -15.49
CA VAL A 232 15.69 1.13 -16.93
C VAL A 232 15.11 -0.07 -17.66
N HIS A 233 14.21 0.19 -18.61
CA HIS A 233 13.79 -0.76 -19.63
C HIS A 233 14.40 -0.31 -20.98
N PRO A 234 15.43 -1.00 -21.49
CA PRO A 234 15.93 -0.75 -22.83
C PRO A 234 14.83 -1.00 -23.85
N ILE A 235 14.63 -0.07 -24.79
CA ILE A 235 13.72 -0.26 -25.92
C ILE A 235 14.54 -0.97 -27.00
N ASP A 236 14.46 -2.30 -27.01
CA ASP A 236 15.09 -3.20 -27.97
C ASP A 236 14.04 -3.89 -28.87
N ASP A 237 14.48 -4.82 -29.72
CA ASP A 237 13.62 -5.55 -30.66
C ASP A 237 12.49 -6.35 -29.98
N GLU A 238 12.62 -6.64 -28.68
CA GLU A 238 11.61 -7.35 -27.88
C GLU A 238 10.63 -6.40 -27.18
N SER A 239 10.87 -5.07 -27.25
CA SER A 239 10.07 -4.08 -26.57
C SER A 239 8.73 -3.82 -27.27
N PRO A 240 7.60 -3.83 -26.56
CA PRO A 240 6.29 -3.55 -27.15
C PRO A 240 6.12 -2.10 -27.62
N MET A 241 7.05 -1.21 -27.25
CA MET A 241 7.03 0.22 -27.60
C MET A 241 8.15 0.62 -28.58
N LEU A 242 8.80 -0.35 -29.23
CA LEU A 242 9.80 -0.08 -30.26
C LEU A 242 9.17 0.73 -31.41
N GLY A 243 9.83 1.81 -31.82
CA GLY A 243 9.35 2.71 -32.87
C GLY A 243 8.15 3.57 -32.50
N TRP A 244 7.72 3.61 -31.23
CA TRP A 244 6.61 4.47 -30.80
C TRP A 244 7.04 5.93 -30.66
N SER A 245 6.22 6.83 -31.19
CA SER A 245 6.30 8.26 -30.96
C SER A 245 5.65 8.67 -29.63
N ALA A 246 5.81 9.93 -29.24
CA ALA A 246 5.12 10.49 -28.07
C ALA A 246 3.58 10.37 -28.19
N ASP A 247 3.04 10.54 -29.39
CA ASP A 247 1.59 10.45 -29.64
C ASP A 247 1.09 9.01 -29.53
N ASP A 248 1.92 8.01 -29.85
CA ASP A 248 1.54 6.59 -29.75
C ASP A 248 1.27 6.17 -28.31
N PHE A 249 2.03 6.70 -27.33
CA PHE A 249 1.74 6.45 -25.91
C PHE A 249 0.32 6.87 -25.54
N VAL A 250 -0.11 8.05 -26.04
CA VAL A 250 -1.43 8.62 -25.80
C VAL A 250 -2.51 7.86 -26.56
N ASN A 251 -2.32 7.62 -27.86
CA ASN A 251 -3.25 6.93 -28.73
C ASN A 251 -3.53 5.50 -28.25
N ASN A 252 -2.48 4.80 -27.80
CA ASN A 252 -2.57 3.44 -27.27
C ASN A 252 -2.98 3.41 -25.79
N ARG A 253 -3.33 4.55 -25.18
CA ARG A 253 -3.80 4.66 -23.78
C ARG A 253 -2.88 3.92 -22.81
N THR A 254 -1.58 4.19 -22.93
CA THR A 254 -0.54 3.48 -22.19
C THR A 254 -0.67 3.73 -20.70
N GLU A 255 -0.52 2.67 -19.91
CA GLU A 255 -0.36 2.73 -18.46
C GLU A 255 0.75 1.76 -18.04
N LEU A 256 1.77 2.28 -17.35
CA LEU A 256 2.82 1.49 -16.72
C LEU A 256 2.39 1.16 -15.29
N LEU A 257 2.38 -0.12 -14.95
CA LEU A 257 2.13 -0.62 -13.61
C LEU A 257 3.46 -1.07 -13.01
N VAL A 258 3.94 -0.35 -12.00
CA VAL A 258 5.24 -0.59 -11.38
C VAL A 258 5.03 -1.25 -10.02
N LEU A 259 5.74 -2.36 -9.80
CA LEU A 259 5.81 -3.05 -8.52
C LEU A 259 7.26 -3.07 -8.05
N LEU A 260 7.46 -2.58 -6.84
CA LEU A 260 8.69 -2.79 -6.08
C LEU A 260 8.41 -3.74 -4.93
N GLN A 261 9.28 -4.72 -4.77
CA GLN A 261 9.36 -5.58 -3.61
C GLN A 261 10.71 -5.35 -2.94
N ALA A 262 10.76 -5.33 -1.62
CA ALA A 262 12.01 -5.22 -0.88
C ALA A 262 11.88 -6.00 0.43
N TYR A 263 13.00 -6.22 1.09
CA TYR A 263 13.02 -6.67 2.47
C TYR A 263 13.34 -5.48 3.38
N GLU A 264 12.49 -5.27 4.38
CA GLU A 264 12.68 -4.26 5.41
C GLU A 264 13.29 -4.94 6.64
N GLU A 265 14.51 -4.52 6.99
CA GLU A 265 15.34 -5.22 7.98
C GLU A 265 14.81 -5.05 9.41
N THR A 266 14.28 -3.88 9.77
CA THR A 266 13.82 -3.57 11.13
C THR A 266 12.65 -4.46 11.56
N PHE A 267 11.73 -4.74 10.63
CA PHE A 267 10.57 -5.58 10.85
C PHE A 267 10.74 -7.01 10.29
N ALA A 268 11.91 -7.32 9.74
CA ALA A 268 12.27 -8.60 9.16
C ALA A 268 11.22 -9.14 8.16
N ASN A 269 10.68 -8.26 7.32
CA ASN A 269 9.50 -8.58 6.50
C ASN A 269 9.62 -8.09 5.06
N ASN A 270 8.97 -8.82 4.15
CA ASN A 270 8.82 -8.40 2.77
C ASN A 270 7.76 -7.30 2.65
N VAL A 271 8.14 -6.26 1.93
CA VAL A 271 7.36 -5.04 1.75
C VAL A 271 7.16 -4.79 0.28
N HIS A 272 5.99 -4.26 -0.07
CA HIS A 272 5.62 -3.97 -1.44
C HIS A 272 5.22 -2.52 -1.58
N SER A 273 5.72 -1.89 -2.64
CA SER A 273 5.34 -0.54 -3.04
C SER A 273 4.93 -0.55 -4.50
N ARG A 274 3.91 0.21 -4.84
CA ARG A 274 3.28 0.19 -6.15
C ARG A 274 3.03 1.61 -6.62
N THR A 275 3.19 1.86 -7.91
CA THR A 275 2.85 3.13 -8.55
C THR A 275 2.45 2.89 -10.00
N SER A 276 1.84 3.89 -10.63
CA SER A 276 1.47 3.85 -12.03
C SER A 276 1.80 5.15 -12.75
N TYR A 277 2.10 5.03 -14.04
CA TYR A 277 2.32 6.15 -14.95
C TYR A 277 1.41 5.99 -16.15
N LYS A 278 0.51 6.94 -16.36
CA LYS A 278 -0.28 7.07 -17.59
C LYS A 278 0.56 7.65 -18.72
N ALA A 279 0.05 7.56 -19.95
CA ALA A 279 0.65 8.15 -21.14
C ALA A 279 1.08 9.61 -20.97
N ASN A 280 0.27 10.45 -20.32
CA ASN A 280 0.59 11.86 -20.07
C ASN A 280 1.62 12.10 -18.96
N GLU A 281 2.02 11.05 -18.24
CA GLU A 281 3.11 11.05 -17.26
C GLU A 281 4.39 10.42 -17.84
N ILE A 282 4.42 10.12 -19.15
CA ILE A 282 5.59 9.64 -19.89
C ILE A 282 6.09 10.78 -20.79
N VAL A 283 7.34 11.20 -20.59
CA VAL A 283 7.97 12.28 -21.35
C VAL A 283 9.00 11.70 -22.31
N VAL A 284 8.76 11.84 -23.61
CA VAL A 284 9.67 11.34 -24.65
C VAL A 284 10.72 12.39 -25.00
N GLY A 285 11.99 11.98 -25.15
CA GLY A 285 13.08 12.88 -25.49
C GLY A 285 13.56 13.72 -24.31
N ALA A 286 13.59 13.12 -23.12
CA ALA A 286 14.07 13.77 -21.91
C ALA A 286 15.01 12.84 -21.15
N ARG A 287 15.96 13.39 -20.42
CA ARG A 287 16.82 12.67 -19.49
C ARG A 287 16.71 13.28 -18.10
N PHE A 288 16.77 12.44 -17.07
CA PHE A 288 16.76 12.97 -15.72
C PHE A 288 18.08 13.69 -15.36
N ILE A 289 17.98 14.78 -14.59
CA ILE A 289 19.12 15.54 -14.06
C ILE A 289 19.74 14.77 -12.88
N SER A 290 21.03 14.94 -12.59
CA SER A 290 21.67 14.29 -11.44
C SER A 290 20.99 14.66 -10.11
N MET A 291 20.81 13.65 -9.24
CA MET A 291 20.37 13.84 -7.85
C MET A 291 21.55 13.82 -6.86
N LEU A 292 22.75 13.49 -7.33
CA LEU A 292 23.92 13.28 -6.49
C LEU A 292 24.87 14.46 -6.63
N ASP A 293 25.22 15.05 -5.50
CA ASP A 293 26.24 16.09 -5.36
C ASP A 293 27.29 15.63 -4.32
N ALA A 294 28.50 16.20 -4.39
CA ALA A 294 29.50 15.97 -3.35
C ALA A 294 29.04 16.63 -2.05
N GLY A 295 28.96 15.86 -0.97
CA GLY A 295 28.64 16.34 0.37
C GLY A 295 29.88 16.80 1.14
N GLU A 296 29.67 17.25 2.37
CA GLU A 296 30.75 17.61 3.29
C GLU A 296 31.53 16.36 3.75
N GLU A 297 32.83 16.53 4.03
CA GLU A 297 33.71 15.48 4.59
C GLU A 297 33.73 14.15 3.80
N GLY A 298 33.57 14.21 2.47
CA GLY A 298 33.61 13.02 1.61
C GLY A 298 32.30 12.22 1.57
N SER A 299 31.22 12.76 2.13
CA SER A 299 29.87 12.20 1.99
C SER A 299 29.27 12.47 0.60
N VAL A 300 28.20 11.75 0.26
CA VAL A 300 27.40 12.00 -0.96
C VAL A 300 26.07 12.62 -0.56
N ALA A 301 25.77 13.82 -1.07
CA ALA A 301 24.50 14.49 -0.88
C ALA A 301 23.48 14.01 -1.93
N VAL A 302 22.27 13.65 -1.47
CA VAL A 302 21.18 13.19 -2.35
C VAL A 302 20.04 14.21 -2.31
N HIS A 303 19.80 14.88 -3.45
CA HIS A 303 18.74 15.87 -3.62
C HIS A 303 17.41 15.20 -3.99
N LEU A 304 16.62 14.82 -2.98
CA LEU A 304 15.32 14.17 -3.17
C LEU A 304 14.28 15.08 -3.85
N ASP A 305 14.44 16.39 -3.75
CA ASP A 305 13.66 17.39 -4.49
C ASP A 305 13.85 17.29 -6.01
N ARG A 306 15.00 16.80 -6.47
CA ARG A 306 15.33 16.61 -7.89
C ARG A 306 14.90 15.24 -8.43
N ILE A 307 14.14 14.43 -7.68
CA ILE A 307 13.75 13.07 -8.10
C ILE A 307 13.03 13.05 -9.46
N SER A 308 12.24 14.08 -9.73
CA SER A 308 11.47 14.25 -10.97
C SER A 308 12.12 15.22 -11.94
N ALA A 309 13.24 15.84 -11.59
CA ALA A 309 13.86 16.86 -12.44
C ALA A 309 14.46 16.22 -13.69
N TYR A 310 14.06 16.71 -14.86
CA TYR A 310 14.55 16.26 -16.15
C TYR A 310 14.81 17.45 -17.07
N GLU A 311 15.59 17.20 -18.11
CA GLU A 311 15.89 18.14 -19.18
C GLU A 311 15.71 17.46 -20.55
N PRO A 312 15.44 18.24 -21.62
CA PRO A 312 15.34 17.69 -22.96
C PRO A 312 16.64 16.97 -23.40
N ALA A 313 16.50 15.86 -24.12
CA ALA A 313 17.61 15.09 -24.64
C ALA A 313 17.25 14.53 -26.02
N ALA A 314 18.18 14.65 -26.97
CA ALA A 314 18.02 14.05 -28.28
C ALA A 314 18.04 12.52 -28.15
N LEU A 315 17.01 11.86 -28.71
CA LEU A 315 16.99 10.41 -28.82
C LEU A 315 17.87 9.96 -29.99
N PRO A 316 18.57 8.82 -29.86
CA PRO A 316 19.28 8.25 -31.00
C PRO A 316 18.27 7.92 -32.10
N VAL A 317 18.65 8.18 -33.34
CA VAL A 317 17.86 7.77 -34.51
C VAL A 317 17.89 6.25 -34.54
N GLU A 318 16.75 5.62 -34.26
CA GLU A 318 16.62 4.17 -34.43
C GLU A 318 16.96 3.86 -35.89
N SER A 319 18.05 3.13 -36.12
CA SER A 319 18.39 2.63 -37.45
C SER A 319 17.32 1.62 -37.83
N GLY A 320 16.23 2.12 -38.41
CA GLY A 320 15.09 1.32 -38.81
C GLY A 320 15.57 0.14 -39.64
N SER A 321 15.22 -1.06 -39.18
CA SER A 321 15.24 -2.24 -40.03
C SER A 321 14.51 -1.89 -41.32
N GLY A 322 15.21 -2.04 -42.44
CA GLY A 322 14.68 -1.74 -43.77
C GLY A 322 13.39 -2.51 -44.01
N ARG A 323 12.24 -1.84 -43.87
CA ARG A 323 11.04 -2.22 -44.61
C ARG A 323 11.28 -1.86 -46.06
N SER A 324 11.95 -2.78 -46.74
CA SER A 324 11.98 -2.89 -48.19
C SER A 324 10.55 -2.86 -48.71
N SER A 325 10.12 -1.71 -49.22
CA SER A 325 9.02 -1.61 -50.15
C SER A 325 9.42 -2.34 -51.44
N LEU A 326 9.09 -3.63 -51.52
CA LEU A 326 8.97 -4.30 -52.81
C LEU A 326 7.54 -4.08 -53.28
N SER A 327 7.38 -3.04 -54.10
CA SER A 327 6.38 -2.98 -55.16
C SER A 327 7.03 -3.42 -56.46
#